data_AF-A0AAN6RKE1-F1
#
_entry.id   AF-A0AAN6RKE1-F1
#
_cell.length_a   1.000
_cell.length_b   1.000
_cell.length_c   1.000
_cell.angle_alpha   90.00
_cell.angle_beta   90.00
_cell.angle_gamma   90.00
#
_symmetry.space_group_name_H-M   'P 1'
#
loop_
_entity.id
_entity.type
_entity.pdbx_description
1 polymer ?
#
loop_
_entity_poly.entity_id
_entity_poly.type
_entity_poly.pdbx_seq_one_letter_code
_entity_poly.pdbx_strand_id
1 'polypeptide(L)'
;MKHVKDAHTLAEALNTPGLSDKVTPILNPGIDGEELTFVYEQIADIFLQLSKLSFEKNGAILETEEDTWKVTERPLTWDMNELFQLANCPRRSLISTHFDNASSYYTAVADAKIMHLDQQYNDAIESPEDCRRKYIGRHLSRS
;
A
#
# COMPACT_ATOMS: atom_id res chain seq x y z
N MET A 1 5.65 2.19 -28.46
CA MET A 1 5.90 1.36 -27.26
C MET A 1 6.20 -0.05 -27.70
N LYS A 2 7.37 -0.58 -27.33
CA LYS A 2 7.73 -1.98 -27.54
C LYS A 2 6.92 -2.76 -26.49
N HIS A 3 5.94 -3.55 -26.94
CA HIS A 3 5.14 -4.35 -26.02
C HIS A 3 6.00 -5.52 -25.53
N VAL A 4 6.34 -5.55 -24.24
CA VAL A 4 6.89 -6.77 -23.63
C VAL A 4 5.73 -7.77 -23.61
N LYS A 5 5.84 -8.85 -24.40
CA LYS A 5 4.84 -9.92 -24.36
C LYS A 5 4.83 -10.52 -22.96
N ASP A 6 3.64 -10.75 -22.43
CA ASP A 6 3.40 -11.49 -21.19
C ASP A 6 3.83 -10.80 -19.87
N ALA A 7 4.08 -9.48 -19.89
CA ALA A 7 4.24 -8.68 -18.67
C ALA A 7 2.90 -8.06 -18.25
N HIS A 8 2.42 -8.38 -17.06
CA HIS A 8 1.20 -7.85 -16.46
C HIS A 8 1.47 -6.67 -15.53
N THR A 9 2.71 -6.53 -15.06
CA THR A 9 3.13 -5.42 -14.20
C THR A 9 4.40 -4.74 -14.74
N LEU A 10 4.61 -3.50 -14.32
CA LEU A 10 5.84 -2.78 -14.64
C LEU A 10 7.08 -3.48 -14.04
N ALA A 11 6.93 -4.05 -12.85
CA ALA A 11 8.00 -4.79 -12.19
C ALA A 11 8.44 -5.99 -13.04
N GLU A 12 7.49 -6.74 -13.60
CA GLU A 12 7.77 -7.85 -14.53
C GLU A 12 8.43 -7.36 -15.82
N ALA A 13 7.91 -6.27 -16.41
CA ALA A 13 8.43 -5.72 -17.66
C ALA A 13 9.88 -5.25 -17.55
N LEU A 14 10.28 -4.73 -16.39
CA LEU A 14 11.63 -4.23 -16.12
C LEU A 14 12.55 -5.30 -15.51
N ASN A 15 12.04 -6.48 -15.18
CA ASN A 15 12.80 -7.51 -14.48
C ASN A 15 13.85 -8.17 -15.38
N THR A 16 14.92 -8.66 -14.76
CA THR A 16 15.95 -9.47 -15.43
C THR A 16 15.33 -10.80 -15.91
N PRO A 17 15.38 -11.10 -17.23
CA PRO A 17 14.79 -12.33 -17.77
C PRO A 17 15.42 -13.59 -17.16
N GLY A 18 14.59 -14.62 -16.96
CA GLY A 18 15.04 -15.92 -16.44
C GLY A 18 15.20 -15.99 -14.92
N LEU A 19 14.91 -14.91 -14.19
CA LEU A 19 14.73 -14.98 -12.75
C LEU A 19 13.41 -15.71 -12.42
N SER A 20 13.47 -16.54 -11.38
CA SER A 20 12.28 -17.19 -10.82
C SER A 20 11.36 -16.14 -10.17
N ASP A 21 10.04 -16.33 -10.27
CA ASP A 21 9.03 -15.49 -9.63
C ASP A 21 9.18 -15.40 -8.09
N LYS A 22 9.96 -16.32 -7.49
CA LYS A 22 10.28 -16.30 -6.05
C LYS A 22 11.40 -15.34 -5.68
N VAL A 23 12.09 -14.78 -6.66
CA VAL A 23 13.21 -13.84 -6.45
C VAL A 23 12.67 -12.43 -6.60
N THR A 24 13.05 -11.54 -5.68
CA THR A 24 12.74 -10.12 -5.78
C THR A 24 13.16 -9.60 -7.16
N PRO A 25 12.27 -8.90 -7.90
CA PRO A 25 12.60 -8.37 -9.21
C PRO A 25 13.87 -7.50 -9.18
N ILE A 26 14.77 -7.73 -10.12
CA ILE A 26 16.01 -6.98 -10.31
C ILE A 26 15.94 -6.32 -11.68
N LEU A 27 16.14 -5.01 -11.73
CA LEU A 27 16.16 -4.25 -12.98
C LEU A 27 17.13 -4.90 -13.98
N ASN A 28 16.61 -5.27 -15.15
CA ASN A 28 17.41 -5.87 -16.21
C ASN A 28 18.46 -4.88 -16.73
N PRO A 29 19.76 -5.16 -16.58
CA PRO A 29 20.81 -4.26 -17.06
C PRO A 29 20.91 -4.21 -18.59
N GLY A 30 20.24 -5.12 -19.31
CA GLY A 30 20.16 -5.13 -20.77
C GLY A 30 19.05 -4.25 -21.34
N ILE A 31 18.26 -3.56 -20.50
CA ILE A 31 17.29 -2.57 -20.98
C ILE A 31 18.04 -1.34 -21.46
N ASP A 32 17.64 -0.83 -22.62
CA ASP A 32 18.22 0.38 -23.17
C ASP A 32 17.98 1.60 -22.27
N GLY A 33 18.98 2.47 -22.16
CA GLY A 33 18.92 3.62 -21.26
C GLY A 33 17.81 4.62 -21.63
N GLU A 34 17.53 4.79 -22.93
CA GLU A 34 16.45 5.68 -23.38
C GLU A 34 15.07 5.07 -23.05
N GLU A 35 14.92 3.76 -23.23
CA GLU A 35 13.72 3.02 -22.84
C GLU A 35 13.45 3.12 -21.33
N LEU A 36 14.48 2.95 -20.51
CA LEU A 36 14.38 3.07 -19.06
C LEU A 36 14.01 4.49 -18.63
N THR A 37 14.66 5.50 -19.24
CA THR A 37 14.39 6.92 -18.97
C THR A 37 12.93 7.24 -19.27
N PHE A 38 12.43 6.84 -20.45
CA PHE A 38 11.05 7.07 -20.86
C PHE A 38 10.02 6.46 -19.88
N VAL A 39 10.30 5.28 -19.34
CA VAL A 39 9.43 4.66 -18.32
C VAL A 39 9.41 5.47 -17.04
N TYR A 40 10.58 5.87 -16.53
CA TYR A 40 10.65 6.66 -15.31
C TYR A 40 10.07 8.06 -15.46
N GLU A 41 10.18 8.68 -16.64
CA GLU A 41 9.52 9.96 -16.95
C GLU A 41 8.00 9.84 -16.82
N GLN A 42 7.39 8.80 -17.39
CA GLN A 42 5.94 8.59 -17.25
C GLN A 42 5.51 8.38 -15.79
N ILE A 43 6.29 7.64 -15.01
CA ILE A 43 6.03 7.43 -13.57
C ILE A 43 6.13 8.76 -12.82
N ALA A 44 7.17 9.55 -13.10
CA ALA A 44 7.36 10.86 -12.49
C ALA A 44 6.20 11.82 -12.83
N ASP A 45 5.73 11.81 -14.07
CA ASP A 45 4.58 12.59 -14.51
C ASP A 45 3.30 12.19 -13.79
N ILE A 46 3.06 10.89 -13.58
CA ILE A 46 1.92 10.39 -12.80
C ILE A 46 2.04 10.85 -11.35
N PHE A 47 3.20 10.68 -10.72
CA PHE A 47 3.41 11.14 -9.34
C PHE A 47 3.23 12.65 -9.21
N LEU A 48 3.67 13.43 -10.18
CA LEU A 48 3.50 14.88 -10.21
C LEU A 48 2.03 15.30 -10.37
N GLN A 49 1.24 14.55 -11.14
CA GLN A 49 -0.20 14.76 -11.24
C GLN A 49 -0.88 14.42 -9.91
N LEU A 50 -0.55 13.28 -9.31
CA LEU A 50 -1.09 12.85 -8.02
C LEU A 50 -0.72 13.79 -6.87
N SER A 51 0.50 14.34 -6.86
CA SER A 51 0.95 15.26 -5.80
C SER A 51 0.22 16.60 -5.81
N LYS A 52 -0.39 16.97 -6.94
CA LYS A 52 -1.21 18.18 -7.07
C LYS A 52 -2.64 17.97 -6.56
N LEU A 53 -3.06 16.71 -6.40
CA LEU A 53 -4.37 16.40 -5.83
C LEU A 53 -4.36 16.73 -4.34
N SER A 54 -5.27 17.60 -3.94
CA SER A 54 -5.51 17.92 -2.54
C SER A 54 -6.97 17.63 -2.19
N PHE A 55 -7.15 16.99 -1.05
CA PHE A 55 -8.46 16.69 -0.50
C PHE A 55 -8.51 17.20 0.93
N GLU A 56 -9.67 17.69 1.36
CA GLU A 56 -9.86 18.20 2.72
C GLU A 56 -9.82 17.08 3.78
N LYS A 57 -10.08 15.83 3.36
CA LYS A 57 -10.26 14.67 4.24
C LYS A 57 -9.40 13.50 3.77
N ASN A 58 -9.17 12.55 4.66
CA ASN A 58 -8.44 11.31 4.41
C ASN A 58 -9.42 10.14 4.31
N GLY A 59 -9.47 9.47 3.17
CA GLY A 59 -10.43 8.39 2.89
C GLY A 59 -10.47 8.01 1.42
N ALA A 60 -11.43 7.18 1.05
CA ALA A 60 -11.65 6.81 -0.34
C ALA A 60 -12.46 7.90 -1.07
N ILE A 61 -12.05 8.16 -2.31
CA ILE A 61 -12.68 9.14 -3.19
C ILE A 61 -13.84 8.50 -3.94
N LEU A 62 -14.92 9.26 -4.09
CA LEU A 62 -16.07 8.94 -4.92
C LEU A 62 -16.40 10.17 -5.77
N GLU A 63 -16.77 9.92 -7.02
CA GLU A 63 -17.36 10.95 -7.87
C GLU A 63 -18.77 11.26 -7.35
N THR A 64 -18.98 12.50 -6.88
CA THR A 64 -20.28 12.92 -6.33
C THR A 64 -21.15 13.59 -7.38
N GLU A 65 -20.51 14.25 -8.34
CA GLU A 65 -21.10 14.96 -9.48
C GLU A 65 -20.10 14.82 -10.65
N GLU A 66 -20.51 15.12 -11.88
CA GLU A 66 -19.63 15.05 -13.06
C GLU A 66 -18.32 15.82 -12.83
N ASP A 67 -17.18 15.13 -12.98
CA ASP A 67 -15.82 15.66 -12.76
C ASP A 67 -15.55 16.19 -11.35
N THR A 68 -16.41 15.88 -10.37
CA THR A 68 -16.28 16.34 -8.99
C THR A 68 -16.05 15.18 -8.04
N TRP A 69 -14.83 15.13 -7.49
CA TRP A 69 -14.37 14.05 -6.63
C TRP A 69 -14.30 14.50 -5.18
N LYS A 70 -14.89 13.72 -4.27
CA LYS A 70 -14.85 14.00 -2.83
C LYS A 70 -14.50 12.74 -2.05
N VAL A 71 -13.86 12.93 -0.91
CA VAL A 71 -13.62 11.86 0.06
C VAL A 71 -14.90 11.67 0.87
N THR A 72 -15.63 10.60 0.58
CA THR A 72 -16.91 10.27 1.22
C THR A 72 -16.86 8.97 2.01
N GLU A 73 -15.89 8.11 1.71
CA GLU A 73 -15.84 6.76 2.22
C GLU A 73 -14.59 6.52 3.06
N ARG A 74 -14.63 5.46 3.86
CA ARG A 74 -13.47 5.01 4.63
C ARG A 74 -12.25 4.76 3.74
N PRO A 75 -11.02 4.97 4.25
CA PRO A 75 -9.82 4.53 3.57
C PRO A 75 -9.90 3.04 3.20
N LEU A 76 -9.42 2.69 2.01
CA LEU A 76 -9.26 1.31 1.55
C LEU A 76 -7.78 0.97 1.56
N THR A 77 -7.25 0.58 2.72
CA THR A 77 -5.83 0.28 2.87
C THR A 77 -5.56 -1.22 2.70
N TRP A 78 -4.34 -1.54 2.28
CA TRP A 78 -3.85 -2.92 2.25
C TRP A 78 -3.94 -3.58 3.64
N ASP A 79 -3.52 -2.86 4.69
CA ASP A 79 -3.58 -3.33 6.08
C ASP A 79 -5.00 -3.76 6.49
N MET A 80 -6.04 -3.04 6.05
CA MET A 80 -7.44 -3.42 6.33
C MET A 80 -7.84 -4.71 5.61
N ASN A 81 -7.33 -4.92 4.39
CA ASN A 81 -7.55 -6.16 3.65
C ASN A 81 -6.82 -7.34 4.30
N GLU A 82 -5.59 -7.15 4.78
CA GLU A 82 -4.85 -8.17 5.53
C GLU A 82 -5.53 -8.52 6.86
N LEU A 83 -5.98 -7.54 7.63
CA LEU A 83 -6.73 -7.75 8.87
C LEU A 83 -7.96 -8.64 8.65
N PHE A 84 -8.68 -8.40 7.54
CA PHE A 84 -9.85 -9.21 7.18
C PHE A 84 -9.47 -10.62 6.73
N GLN A 85 -8.48 -10.76 5.85
CA GLN A 85 -8.13 -12.05 5.25
C GLN A 85 -7.29 -12.96 6.16
N LEU A 86 -6.38 -12.40 6.95
CA LEU A 86 -5.35 -13.16 7.69
C LEU A 86 -5.61 -13.23 9.19
N ALA A 87 -6.26 -12.22 9.77
CA ALA A 87 -6.44 -12.12 11.22
C ALA A 87 -7.87 -12.40 11.69
N ASN A 88 -8.78 -12.81 10.80
CA ASN A 88 -10.21 -13.04 11.10
C ASN A 88 -10.83 -11.88 11.90
N CYS A 89 -10.36 -10.66 11.65
CA CYS A 89 -10.82 -9.49 12.37
C CYS A 89 -12.31 -9.24 12.07
N PRO A 90 -13.15 -9.02 13.09
CA PRO A 90 -14.53 -8.61 12.87
C PRO A 90 -14.59 -7.32 12.04
N ARG A 91 -15.40 -7.30 10.98
CA ARG A 91 -15.56 -6.13 10.10
C ARG A 91 -15.89 -4.84 10.86
N ARG A 92 -16.59 -4.97 12.00
CA ARG A 92 -16.98 -3.85 12.87
C ARG A 92 -15.79 -3.18 13.58
N SER A 93 -14.67 -3.87 13.70
CA SER A 93 -13.44 -3.34 14.33
C SER A 93 -12.52 -2.64 13.33
N LEU A 94 -12.79 -2.77 12.02
CA LEU A 94 -12.06 -2.04 10.99
C LEU A 94 -12.47 -0.57 10.98
N ILE A 95 -11.56 0.28 10.51
CA ILE A 95 -11.85 1.67 10.17
C ILE A 95 -13.13 1.72 9.32
N SER A 96 -14.08 2.56 9.72
CA SER A 96 -15.43 2.62 9.14
C SER A 96 -15.82 3.99 8.61
N THR A 97 -14.96 5.00 8.75
CA THR A 97 -15.22 6.40 8.35
C THR A 97 -13.98 7.01 7.70
N HIS A 98 -14.18 8.08 6.93
CA HIS A 98 -13.12 9.02 6.57
C HIS A 98 -12.70 9.87 7.78
N PHE A 99 -11.59 10.58 7.65
CA PHE A 99 -11.00 11.39 8.71
C PHE A 99 -10.80 12.84 8.27
N ASP A 100 -11.09 13.79 9.16
CA ASP A 100 -10.96 15.22 8.87
C ASP A 100 -9.51 15.72 8.91
N ASN A 101 -8.57 14.94 9.46
CA ASN A 101 -7.17 15.32 9.52
C ASN A 101 -6.25 14.10 9.48
N ALA A 102 -4.99 14.34 9.12
CA ALA A 102 -4.00 13.28 8.99
C ALA A 102 -3.67 12.61 10.33
N SER A 103 -3.68 13.35 11.44
CA SER A 103 -3.34 12.82 12.76
C SER A 103 -4.34 11.74 13.22
N SER A 104 -5.63 11.99 13.08
CA SER A 104 -6.66 11.00 13.42
C SER A 104 -6.63 9.79 12.49
N TYR A 105 -6.33 9.99 11.20
CA TYR A 105 -6.11 8.90 10.25
C TYR A 105 -4.91 8.02 10.65
N TYR A 106 -3.74 8.60 10.90
CA TYR A 106 -2.54 7.83 11.25
C TYR A 106 -2.69 7.13 12.61
N THR A 107 -3.37 7.76 13.57
CA THR A 107 -3.72 7.12 14.84
C THR A 107 -4.57 5.87 14.61
N ALA A 108 -5.62 5.98 13.78
CA ALA A 108 -6.48 4.83 13.48
C ALA A 108 -5.75 3.71 12.74
N VAL A 109 -4.85 4.04 11.81
CA VAL A 109 -3.98 3.06 11.12
C VAL A 109 -3.08 2.35 12.14
N ALA A 110 -2.48 3.09 13.05
CA ALA A 110 -1.58 2.51 14.04
C ALA A 110 -2.33 1.65 15.09
N ASP A 111 -3.54 2.04 15.48
CA ASP A 111 -4.45 1.22 16.29
C ASP A 111 -4.83 -0.09 15.57
N ALA A 112 -5.14 -0.01 14.27
CA ALA A 112 -5.43 -1.18 13.45
C ALA A 112 -4.23 -2.14 13.38
N LYS A 113 -2.99 -1.62 13.32
CA LYS A 113 -1.77 -2.42 13.36
C LYS A 113 -1.55 -3.13 14.69
N ILE A 114 -1.90 -2.49 15.81
CA ILE A 114 -1.87 -3.14 17.13
C ILE A 114 -2.92 -4.24 17.20
N MET A 115 -4.14 -3.94 16.74
CA MET A 115 -5.22 -4.93 16.70
C MET A 115 -4.84 -6.14 15.84
N HIS A 116 -4.12 -5.91 14.73
CA HIS A 116 -3.58 -6.99 13.91
C HIS A 116 -2.67 -7.91 14.74
N LEU A 117 -1.77 -7.35 15.54
CA LEU A 117 -0.85 -8.14 16.39
C LEU A 117 -1.59 -8.97 17.44
N ASP A 118 -2.65 -8.41 18.04
CA ASP A 118 -3.46 -9.09 19.06
C ASP A 118 -4.30 -10.22 18.49
N GLN A 119 -4.85 -10.05 17.29
CA GLN A 119 -5.80 -10.99 16.67
C GLN A 119 -5.13 -12.03 15.76
N GLN A 120 -3.83 -11.92 15.48
CA GLN A 120 -3.14 -12.86 14.59
C GLN A 120 -2.91 -14.21 15.30
N TYR A 121 -3.80 -15.17 15.05
CA TYR A 121 -3.85 -16.46 15.76
C TYR A 121 -2.79 -17.50 15.32
N ASN A 122 -2.24 -17.41 14.10
CA ASN A 122 -1.42 -18.48 13.50
C ASN A 122 0.02 -18.03 13.21
N ASP A 123 1.02 -18.71 13.78
CA ASP A 123 2.47 -18.62 13.47
C ASP A 123 3.02 -17.20 13.27
N ALA A 124 2.34 -16.21 13.86
CA ALA A 124 2.62 -14.80 13.68
C ALA A 124 3.87 -14.36 14.44
N ILE A 125 4.25 -15.13 15.46
CA ILE A 125 5.37 -14.88 16.35
C ILE A 125 6.28 -16.10 16.30
N GLU A 126 7.48 -15.91 15.78
CA GLU A 126 8.46 -16.99 15.66
C GLU A 126 9.29 -17.14 16.94
N SER A 127 9.41 -16.07 17.75
CA SER A 127 10.19 -16.05 18.99
C SER A 127 9.81 -14.88 19.90
N PRO A 128 10.23 -14.88 21.19
CA PRO A 128 10.04 -13.73 22.07
C PRO A 128 10.68 -12.43 21.55
N GLU A 129 11.83 -12.53 20.88
CA GLU A 129 12.48 -11.37 20.28
C GLU A 129 11.70 -10.83 19.08
N ASP A 130 11.16 -11.71 18.24
CA ASP A 130 10.29 -11.35 17.13
C ASP A 130 9.01 -10.66 17.62
N CYS A 131 8.40 -11.17 18.68
CA CYS A 131 7.26 -10.53 19.36
C CYS A 131 7.61 -9.12 19.82
N ARG A 132 8.72 -8.96 20.55
CA ARG A 132 9.16 -7.64 21.04
C ARG A 132 9.42 -6.67 19.89
N ARG A 133 10.07 -7.11 18.82
CA ARG A 133 10.34 -6.30 17.63
C ARG A 133 9.04 -5.84 16.95
N LYS A 134 8.10 -6.76 16.72
CA LYS A 134 6.78 -6.48 16.13
C LYS A 134 5.95 -5.54 16.99
N TYR A 135 5.99 -5.71 18.31
CA TYR A 135 5.32 -4.85 19.27
C TYR A 135 5.88 -3.42 19.24
N ILE A 136 7.21 -3.28 19.35
CA ILE A 136 7.88 -1.97 19.32
C ILE A 136 7.63 -1.26 17.99
N GLY A 137 7.80 -1.94 16.85
CA GLY A 137 7.59 -1.33 15.54
C GLY A 137 6.19 -0.76 15.34
N ARG A 138 5.16 -1.45 15.85
CA ARG A 138 3.77 -0.97 15.79
C ARG A 138 3.49 0.20 16.74
N HIS A 139 4.13 0.22 17.92
CA HIS A 139 3.96 1.32 18.87
C HIS A 139 4.73 2.58 18.46
N LEU A 140 5.87 2.45 17.78
CA LEU A 140 6.60 3.59 17.21
C LEU A 140 5.80 4.30 16.11
N SER A 141 4.82 3.64 15.48
CA SER A 141 3.93 4.30 14.52
C SER A 141 2.78 5.11 15.17
N ARG A 142 2.65 5.12 16.50
CA ARG A 142 1.62 5.89 17.24
C ARG A 142 2.11 7.22 17.84
N SER A 143 3.43 7.46 17.85
CA SER A 143 4.05 8.68 18.41
C SER A 143 4.18 9.78 17.37
#